data_AF-A0A246GK71-F1
#
_entry.id   AF-A0A246GK71-F1
#
_cell.length_a   1.000
_cell.length_b   1.000
_cell.length_c   1.000
_cell.angle_alpha   90.00
_cell.angle_beta   90.00
_cell.angle_gamma   90.00
#
_symmetry.space_group_name_H-M   'P 1'
#
loop_
_entity.id
_entity.type
_entity.pdbx_description
1 polymer ?
#
loop_
_entity_poly.entity_id
_entity_poly.type
_entity_poly.pdbx_seq_one_letter_code
_entity_poly.pdbx_strand_id
1 'polypeptide(L)'
;MIRKFMLLGAVVLSLATNAQDSKRGFYLKAGGSYFIQTVGTEFPVVSGLAATNESTLVTVSPGGVSSSLVSKESITGSFGEGSRTNLVAGFRFSERLGVEMGVHYYMGASRTMAERHVSIKTPVSSIGNFDAVVSGKIRALDLSPSVVLYLGEVGNFEPYTKVGVILPVFGDLTIKSSTKSTISSVYASNPAFSKYKNSERTDVVKPNPTLGFMASVGTSYKIAPKLSAYAEIEYRNFTVNGKTKETTEYVVEGVNQLSNLSYSESHTNYISQLNASSNNVETNPTGFDSSRPKDELSSYVGISGIGLSLGMRYNF
;
A
#
# COMPACT_ATOMS: atom_id res chain seq x y z
N MET A 1 -27.64 -0.09 -19.95
CA MET A 1 -27.05 0.10 -18.59
C MET A 1 -28.06 0.66 -17.58
N ILE A 2 -28.94 1.60 -17.98
CA ILE A 2 -29.94 2.27 -17.12
C ILE A 2 -31.00 1.31 -16.52
N ARG A 3 -31.40 0.26 -17.24
CA ARG A 3 -32.40 -0.72 -16.74
C ARG A 3 -31.92 -1.59 -15.55
N LYS A 4 -30.60 -1.79 -15.37
CA LYS A 4 -30.05 -2.55 -14.24
C LYS A 4 -30.02 -1.73 -12.94
N PHE A 5 -29.87 -0.41 -13.04
CA PHE A 5 -29.94 0.50 -11.89
C PHE A 5 -31.36 0.68 -11.36
N MET A 6 -32.37 0.65 -12.23
CA MET A 6 -33.78 0.69 -11.81
C MET A 6 -34.21 -0.58 -11.05
N LEU A 7 -33.68 -1.75 -11.40
CA LEU A 7 -33.93 -2.99 -10.64
C LEU A 7 -33.28 -2.96 -9.24
N LEU A 8 -32.07 -2.40 -9.13
CA LEU A 8 -31.40 -2.25 -7.83
C LEU A 8 -32.17 -1.27 -6.93
N GLY A 9 -32.69 -0.18 -7.49
CA GLY A 9 -33.57 0.75 -6.80
C GLY A 9 -34.90 0.12 -6.37
N ALA A 10 -35.52 -0.69 -7.23
CA ALA A 10 -36.78 -1.36 -6.91
C ALA A 10 -36.63 -2.44 -5.81
N VAL A 11 -35.50 -3.14 -5.75
CA VAL A 11 -35.20 -4.12 -4.68
C VAL A 11 -34.97 -3.43 -3.34
N VAL A 12 -34.34 -2.25 -3.33
CA VAL A 12 -34.16 -1.43 -2.11
C VAL A 12 -35.51 -0.92 -1.58
N LEU A 13 -36.46 -0.58 -2.47
CA LEU A 13 -37.80 -0.15 -2.07
C LEU A 13 -38.73 -1.30 -1.64
N SER A 14 -38.61 -2.51 -2.21
CA SER A 14 -39.47 -3.65 -1.85
C SER A 14 -39.11 -4.32 -0.51
N LEU A 15 -37.93 -4.04 0.05
CA LEU A 15 -37.50 -4.56 1.35
C LEU A 15 -37.96 -3.67 2.53
N ALA A 16 -38.61 -2.53 2.26
CA ALA A 16 -39.05 -1.59 3.27
C ALA A 16 -40.41 -1.94 3.93
N THR A 17 -41.10 -3.00 3.52
CA THR A 17 -42.51 -3.24 3.92
C THR A 17 -42.72 -4.27 5.03
N ASN A 18 -41.72 -4.62 5.84
CA ASN A 18 -41.92 -5.48 7.02
C ASN A 18 -41.19 -4.94 8.25
N ALA A 19 -41.63 -3.77 8.73
CA ALA A 19 -41.17 -3.17 9.98
C ALA A 19 -42.13 -3.55 11.13
N GLN A 20 -41.95 -4.74 11.70
CA GLN A 20 -42.66 -5.13 12.93
C GLN A 20 -41.73 -5.68 14.04
N ASP A 21 -40.42 -5.53 13.89
CA ASP A 21 -39.45 -5.66 14.97
C ASP A 21 -38.77 -4.31 15.16
N SER A 22 -38.83 -3.73 16.36
CA SER A 22 -38.35 -2.36 16.65
C SER A 22 -36.86 -2.11 16.35
N LYS A 23 -36.09 -3.17 16.08
CA LYS A 23 -34.66 -3.13 15.75
C LYS A 23 -34.31 -3.63 14.34
N ARG A 24 -35.27 -4.14 13.57
CA ARG A 24 -35.03 -4.53 12.17
C ARG A 24 -35.06 -3.31 11.27
N GLY A 25 -34.25 -3.34 10.20
CA GLY A 25 -34.28 -2.29 9.19
C GLY A 25 -32.90 -1.90 8.67
N PHE A 26 -32.93 -0.92 7.77
CA PHE A 26 -31.73 -0.35 7.17
C PHE A 26 -31.06 0.64 8.12
N TYR A 27 -29.74 0.70 8.03
CA TYR A 27 -28.96 1.74 8.67
C TYR A 27 -27.75 2.12 7.81
N LEU A 28 -27.27 3.33 8.01
CA LEU A 28 -26.04 3.83 7.42
C LEU A 28 -25.05 4.18 8.52
N LYS A 29 -23.78 3.86 8.33
CA LYS A 29 -22.67 4.35 9.15
C LYS A 29 -21.75 5.21 8.30
N ALA A 30 -21.24 6.28 8.88
CA ALA A 30 -20.19 7.09 8.29
C ALA A 30 -19.17 7.45 9.37
N GLY A 31 -17.88 7.38 9.04
CA GLY A 31 -16.82 7.65 10.01
C GLY A 31 -15.42 7.56 9.43
N GLY A 32 -14.44 7.65 10.33
CA GLY A 32 -13.02 7.54 10.02
C GLY A 32 -12.34 6.51 10.90
N SER A 33 -11.22 5.97 10.41
CA SER A 33 -10.35 5.07 11.16
C SER A 33 -8.90 5.49 11.06
N TYR A 34 -8.12 5.12 12.07
CA TYR A 34 -6.66 5.07 11.98
C TYR A 34 -6.21 3.66 12.32
N PHE A 35 -5.37 3.10 11.46
CA PHE A 35 -4.78 1.77 11.62
C PHE A 35 -3.32 1.88 12.00
N ILE A 36 -2.89 1.03 12.91
CA ILE A 36 -1.48 0.73 13.16
C ILE A 36 -1.12 -0.61 12.53
N GLN A 37 0.11 -0.74 12.08
CA GLN A 37 0.62 -1.99 11.51
C GLN A 37 0.71 -3.09 12.58
N THR A 38 0.38 -4.34 12.21
CA THR A 38 0.52 -5.51 13.10
C THR A 38 1.61 -6.48 12.66
N VAL A 39 1.47 -7.04 11.46
CA VAL A 39 2.40 -8.04 10.92
C VAL A 39 3.27 -7.37 9.87
N GLY A 40 4.56 -7.22 10.18
CA GLY A 40 5.57 -6.81 9.21
C GLY A 40 6.15 -8.02 8.49
N THR A 41 6.40 -7.87 7.19
CA THR A 41 7.19 -8.81 6.39
C THR A 41 8.36 -8.07 5.77
N GLU A 42 9.37 -8.79 5.31
CA GLU A 42 10.39 -8.16 4.45
C GLU A 42 9.71 -7.62 3.18
N PHE A 43 10.10 -6.42 2.78
CA PHE A 43 9.68 -5.89 1.50
C PHE A 43 10.40 -6.63 0.36
N PRO A 44 9.80 -6.71 -0.84
CA PRO A 44 10.53 -7.19 -2.00
C PRO A 44 11.68 -6.26 -2.36
N VAL A 45 12.60 -6.75 -3.20
CA VAL A 45 13.64 -5.90 -3.80
C VAL A 45 12.97 -4.81 -4.63
N VAL A 46 13.30 -3.55 -4.37
CA VAL A 46 12.74 -2.39 -5.07
C VAL A 46 13.89 -1.53 -5.61
N SER A 47 13.81 -1.15 -6.88
CA SER A 47 14.87 -0.38 -7.55
C SER A 47 16.27 -1.04 -7.45
N GLY A 48 16.32 -2.38 -7.41
CA GLY A 48 17.56 -3.15 -7.27
C GLY A 48 18.17 -3.13 -5.86
N LEU A 49 17.48 -2.53 -4.87
CA LEU A 49 17.88 -2.55 -3.47
C LEU A 49 17.06 -3.59 -2.71
N ALA A 50 17.76 -4.47 -1.98
CA ALA A 50 17.12 -5.34 -1.01
C ALA A 50 16.49 -4.51 0.11
N ALA A 51 15.50 -5.10 0.80
CA ALA A 51 14.83 -4.47 1.92
C ALA A 51 15.73 -4.41 3.15
N THR A 52 16.77 -3.60 3.08
CA THR A 52 17.80 -3.48 4.10
C THR A 52 18.22 -2.03 4.24
N ASN A 53 18.66 -1.66 5.45
CA ASN A 53 19.49 -0.49 5.68
C ASN A 53 20.94 -0.95 5.65
N GLU A 54 21.68 -0.55 4.60
CA GLU A 54 23.05 -0.98 4.37
C GLU A 54 24.01 0.21 4.42
N SER A 55 25.05 0.14 5.26
CA SER A 55 26.13 1.13 5.28
C SER A 55 27.42 0.51 4.73
N THR A 56 28.01 1.14 3.72
CA THR A 56 29.24 0.69 3.07
C THR A 56 30.29 1.79 3.13
N LEU A 57 31.52 1.38 3.41
CA LEU A 57 32.69 2.25 3.35
C LEU A 57 33.50 1.92 2.11
N VAL A 58 33.72 2.92 1.25
CA VAL A 58 34.59 2.82 0.09
C VAL A 58 35.87 3.61 0.38
N THR A 59 37.01 2.92 0.31
CA THR A 59 38.33 3.54 0.49
C THR A 59 39.05 3.58 -0.85
N VAL A 60 39.51 4.78 -1.21
CA VAL A 60 40.19 5.08 -2.47
C VAL A 60 41.66 5.32 -2.16
N SER A 61 42.52 4.45 -2.66
CA SER A 61 43.97 4.51 -2.45
C SER A 61 44.71 4.47 -3.79
N PRO A 62 45.98 4.90 -3.84
CA PRO A 62 46.80 4.78 -5.07
C PRO A 62 46.88 3.34 -5.61
N GLY A 63 46.74 2.33 -4.74
CA GLY A 63 46.71 0.90 -5.09
C GLY A 63 45.35 0.34 -5.51
N GLY A 64 44.30 1.17 -5.61
CA GLY A 64 42.96 0.75 -6.05
C GLY A 64 41.83 1.19 -5.11
N VAL A 65 40.63 0.69 -5.39
CA VAL A 65 39.41 0.96 -4.61
C VAL A 65 39.02 -0.28 -3.83
N SER A 66 38.91 -0.16 -2.52
CA SER A 66 38.37 -1.21 -1.65
C SER A 66 37.00 -0.81 -1.09
N SER A 67 36.13 -1.80 -0.89
CA SER A 67 34.79 -1.60 -0.33
C SER A 67 34.57 -2.59 0.80
N SER A 68 34.15 -2.09 1.96
CA SER A 68 33.81 -2.92 3.12
C SER A 68 32.41 -2.59 3.62
N LEU A 69 31.61 -3.63 3.87
CA LEU A 69 30.31 -3.49 4.53
C LEU A 69 30.54 -3.12 6.01
N VAL A 70 29.93 -2.02 6.45
CA VAL A 70 30.04 -1.52 7.83
C VAL A 70 28.87 -2.02 8.67
N SER A 71 27.65 -1.90 8.15
CA SER A 71 26.44 -2.39 8.81
C SER A 71 25.40 -2.83 7.79
N LYS A 72 24.54 -3.77 8.20
CA LYS A 72 23.39 -4.23 7.42
C LYS A 72 22.28 -4.67 8.36
N GLU A 73 21.13 -4.05 8.24
CA GLU A 73 19.93 -4.37 9.00
C GLU A 73 18.77 -4.65 8.04
N SER A 74 17.90 -5.60 8.38
CA SER A 74 16.71 -5.91 7.56
C SER A 74 15.60 -4.89 7.84
N ILE A 75 15.02 -4.34 6.78
CA ILE A 75 13.86 -3.46 6.85
C ILE A 75 12.61 -4.32 6.65
N THR A 76 11.82 -4.44 7.70
CA THR A 76 10.53 -5.14 7.68
C THR A 76 9.39 -4.17 7.86
N GLY A 77 8.24 -4.46 7.26
CA GLY A 77 7.12 -3.55 7.28
C GLY A 77 5.86 -4.13 6.67
N SER A 78 4.78 -3.37 6.80
CA SER A 78 3.52 -3.60 6.11
C SER A 78 2.93 -2.25 5.76
N PHE A 79 2.09 -2.20 4.72
CA PHE A 79 1.37 -0.98 4.36
C PHE A 79 0.04 -0.83 5.11
N GLY A 80 -0.14 -1.56 6.22
CA GLY A 80 -1.36 -1.59 7.02
C GLY A 80 -1.53 -0.43 8.00
N GLU A 81 -0.54 0.44 8.19
CA GLU A 81 -0.70 1.69 8.95
C GLU A 81 -1.23 2.82 8.06
N GLY A 82 -2.22 3.57 8.53
CA GLY A 82 -2.78 4.71 7.80
C GLY A 82 -4.20 5.10 8.20
N SER A 83 -4.73 6.12 7.54
CA SER A 83 -6.09 6.61 7.75
C SER A 83 -7.08 5.99 6.77
N ARG A 84 -8.33 5.77 7.20
CA ARG A 84 -9.40 5.23 6.36
C ARG A 84 -10.69 6.03 6.55
N THR A 85 -11.37 6.38 5.47
CA THR A 85 -12.75 6.90 5.53
C THR A 85 -13.71 5.76 5.24
N ASN A 86 -14.81 5.68 5.99
CA ASN A 86 -15.75 4.58 5.94
C ASN A 86 -17.17 5.09 5.66
N LEU A 87 -17.83 4.45 4.70
CA LEU A 87 -19.28 4.53 4.51
C LEU A 87 -19.83 3.10 4.49
N VAL A 88 -20.80 2.80 5.33
CA VAL A 88 -21.34 1.43 5.46
C VAL A 88 -22.85 1.47 5.36
N ALA A 89 -23.41 0.66 4.48
CA ALA A 89 -24.83 0.36 4.46
C ALA A 89 -25.07 -1.00 5.10
N GLY A 90 -26.01 -1.07 6.03
CA GLY A 90 -26.35 -2.30 6.70
C GLY A 90 -27.84 -2.56 6.74
N PHE A 91 -28.19 -3.83 6.82
CA PHE A 91 -29.56 -4.29 7.02
C PHE A 91 -29.59 -5.28 8.16
N ARG A 92 -30.40 -4.98 9.18
CA ARG A 92 -30.62 -5.84 10.34
C ARG A 92 -31.86 -6.68 10.11
N PHE A 93 -31.68 -7.99 9.97
CA PHE A 93 -32.76 -8.93 9.70
C PHE A 93 -33.32 -9.58 10.99
N SER A 94 -32.58 -9.54 12.11
CA SER A 94 -33.08 -9.95 13.42
C SER A 94 -32.47 -9.10 14.55
N GLU A 95 -32.92 -9.29 15.78
CA GLU A 95 -32.31 -8.64 16.95
C GLU A 95 -30.84 -9.01 17.14
N ARG A 96 -30.37 -10.12 16.59
CA ARG A 96 -29.00 -10.59 16.81
C ARG A 96 -28.14 -10.52 15.57
N LEU A 97 -28.73 -10.43 14.37
CA LEU A 97 -27.97 -10.57 13.15
C LEU A 97 -28.30 -9.49 12.12
N GLY A 98 -27.24 -9.04 11.45
CA GLY A 98 -27.31 -8.10 10.34
C GLY A 98 -26.23 -8.40 9.30
N VAL A 99 -26.37 -7.77 8.15
CA VAL A 99 -25.34 -7.71 7.12
C VAL A 99 -24.93 -6.26 6.90
N GLU A 100 -23.66 -6.05 6.58
CA GLU A 100 -23.08 -4.76 6.22
C GLU A 100 -22.33 -4.87 4.89
N MET A 101 -22.42 -3.81 4.09
CA MET A 101 -21.55 -3.56 2.94
C MET A 101 -20.85 -2.23 3.19
N GLY A 102 -19.55 -2.30 3.50
CA GLY A 102 -18.71 -1.12 3.62
C GLY A 102 -18.08 -0.73 2.29
N VAL A 103 -17.90 0.57 2.10
CA VAL A 103 -17.06 1.21 1.09
C VAL A 103 -16.02 2.02 1.84
N HIS A 104 -14.76 1.75 1.58
CA HIS A 104 -13.65 2.36 2.31
C HIS A 104 -12.66 3.00 1.37
N TYR A 105 -12.20 4.19 1.72
CA TYR A 105 -11.06 4.82 1.07
C TYR A 105 -9.89 4.88 2.06
N TYR A 106 -8.82 4.16 1.74
CA TYR A 106 -7.64 3.98 2.58
C TYR A 106 -6.45 4.79 2.04
N MET A 107 -5.75 5.47 2.96
CA MET A 107 -4.53 6.20 2.70
C MET A 107 -3.45 5.72 3.67
N GLY A 108 -2.49 4.97 3.16
CA GLY A 108 -1.39 4.42 3.95
C GLY A 108 -0.39 5.49 4.40
N ALA A 109 0.24 5.26 5.54
CA ALA A 109 1.45 5.96 5.93
C ALA A 109 2.60 5.62 4.97
N SER A 110 3.54 6.56 4.82
CA SER A 110 4.76 6.28 4.04
C SER A 110 5.64 5.31 4.80
N ARG A 111 6.22 4.33 4.11
CA ARG A 111 7.15 3.36 4.69
C ARG A 111 8.43 3.30 3.89
N THR A 112 9.56 3.40 4.59
CA THR A 112 10.86 3.08 4.00
C THR A 112 10.91 1.60 3.64
N MET A 113 11.33 1.30 2.43
CA MET A 113 11.46 -0.07 1.90
C MET A 113 12.92 -0.50 1.78
N ALA A 114 13.83 0.43 1.50
CA ALA A 114 15.26 0.17 1.38
C ALA A 114 16.06 1.45 1.66
N GLU A 115 17.22 1.32 2.30
CA GLU A 115 18.16 2.42 2.53
C GLU A 115 19.59 1.96 2.26
N ARG A 116 20.39 2.83 1.65
CA ARG A 116 21.81 2.60 1.45
C ARG A 116 22.60 3.85 1.72
N HIS A 117 23.59 3.73 2.60
CA HIS A 117 24.56 4.76 2.91
C HIS A 117 25.93 4.32 2.42
N VAL A 118 26.59 5.17 1.64
CA VAL A 118 27.93 4.91 1.12
C VAL A 118 28.82 6.08 1.51
N SER A 119 29.78 5.83 2.39
CA SER A 119 30.82 6.82 2.72
C SER A 119 32.06 6.55 1.88
N ILE A 120 32.57 7.58 1.22
CA ILE A 120 33.75 7.49 0.37
C ILE A 120 34.87 8.32 0.99
N LYS A 121 36.04 7.69 1.17
CA LYS A 121 37.21 8.35 1.75
C LYS A 121 38.51 7.91 1.08
N THR A 122 39.55 8.72 1.24
CA THR A 122 40.94 8.30 1.11
C THR A 122 41.46 7.83 2.48
N PRO A 123 42.68 7.26 2.58
CA PRO A 123 43.31 6.97 3.86
C PRO A 123 43.47 8.20 4.78
N VAL A 124 43.45 9.41 4.23
CA VAL A 124 43.79 10.66 4.93
C VAL A 124 42.67 11.70 4.95
N SER A 125 41.59 11.52 4.18
CA SER A 125 40.51 12.52 4.06
C SER A 125 39.17 11.91 3.62
N SER A 126 38.07 12.53 4.00
CA SER A 126 36.74 12.19 3.48
C SER A 126 36.52 12.82 2.10
N ILE A 127 35.95 12.07 1.15
CA ILE A 127 35.60 12.53 -0.20
C ILE A 127 34.14 12.98 -0.26
N GLY A 128 33.25 12.27 0.43
CA GLY A 128 31.82 12.57 0.49
C GLY A 128 30.97 11.34 0.81
N ASN A 129 29.65 11.53 0.82
CA ASN A 129 28.68 10.48 1.09
C ASN A 129 27.67 10.36 -0.06
N PHE A 130 27.09 9.18 -0.19
CA PHE A 130 25.96 8.91 -1.05
C PHE A 130 24.89 8.15 -0.28
N ASP A 131 23.68 8.70 -0.28
CA ASP A 131 22.53 8.15 0.41
C ASP A 131 21.44 7.80 -0.61
N ALA A 132 20.90 6.59 -0.55
CA ALA A 132 19.76 6.16 -1.34
C ALA A 132 18.64 5.74 -0.39
N VAL A 133 17.45 6.29 -0.57
CA VAL A 133 16.26 5.99 0.24
C VAL A 133 15.11 5.68 -0.69
N VAL A 134 14.45 4.55 -0.44
CA VAL A 134 13.25 4.12 -1.16
C VAL A 134 12.08 4.07 -0.19
N SER A 135 10.99 4.74 -0.53
CA SER A 135 9.78 4.81 0.29
C SER A 135 8.53 4.47 -0.51
N GLY A 136 7.66 3.66 0.06
CA GLY A 136 6.37 3.27 -0.52
C GLY A 136 5.19 3.89 0.22
N LYS A 137 4.13 4.21 -0.51
CA LYS A 137 2.84 4.65 0.04
C LYS A 137 1.69 4.06 -0.77
N ILE A 138 0.68 3.53 -0.09
CA ILE A 138 -0.49 2.93 -0.75
C ILE A 138 -1.74 3.80 -0.64
N ARG A 139 -2.59 3.70 -1.65
CA ARG A 139 -3.97 4.19 -1.64
C ARG A 139 -4.87 3.08 -2.14
N ALA A 140 -6.05 2.95 -1.55
CA ALA A 140 -7.00 1.93 -1.98
C ALA A 140 -8.45 2.35 -1.77
N LEU A 141 -9.32 1.90 -2.67
CA LEU A 141 -10.75 1.83 -2.51
C LEU A 141 -11.13 0.35 -2.39
N ASP A 142 -11.73 -0.03 -1.27
CA ASP A 142 -12.15 -1.40 -1.00
C ASP A 142 -13.62 -1.51 -0.58
N LEU A 143 -14.20 -2.68 -0.86
CA LEU A 143 -15.53 -3.07 -0.40
C LEU A 143 -15.42 -4.12 0.70
N SER A 144 -16.31 -4.08 1.68
CA SER A 144 -16.28 -4.99 2.82
C SER A 144 -17.66 -5.60 3.13
N PRO A 145 -18.11 -6.60 2.36
CA PRO A 145 -19.26 -7.39 2.76
C PRO A 145 -18.97 -8.13 4.08
N SER A 146 -19.88 -8.01 5.04
CA SER A 146 -19.69 -8.55 6.38
C SER A 146 -21.00 -8.95 7.06
N VAL A 147 -20.87 -9.87 8.01
CA VAL A 147 -21.96 -10.31 8.89
C VAL A 147 -21.72 -9.72 10.27
N VAL A 148 -22.78 -9.18 10.87
CA VAL A 148 -22.76 -8.52 12.18
C VAL A 148 -23.59 -9.33 13.17
N LEU A 149 -23.02 -9.58 14.35
CA LEU A 149 -23.68 -10.19 15.49
C LEU A 149 -23.84 -9.17 16.62
N TYR A 150 -25.08 -8.82 16.95
CA TYR A 150 -25.40 -7.90 18.04
C TYR A 150 -25.54 -8.65 19.36
N LEU A 151 -24.83 -8.17 20.40
CA LEU A 151 -24.79 -8.82 21.71
C LEU A 151 -25.88 -8.34 22.66
N GLY A 152 -26.74 -7.43 22.20
CA GLY A 152 -27.86 -6.86 22.98
C GLY A 152 -27.55 -5.44 23.43
N GLU A 153 -28.57 -4.72 23.86
CA GLU A 153 -28.44 -3.31 24.29
C GLU A 153 -28.49 -3.24 25.82
N VAL A 154 -27.52 -2.56 26.42
CA VAL A 154 -27.43 -2.31 27.86
C VAL A 154 -27.06 -0.84 28.07
N GLY A 155 -27.93 -0.07 28.72
CA GLY A 155 -27.65 1.34 29.03
C GLY A 155 -27.34 2.20 27.81
N ASN A 156 -28.11 2.07 26.73
CA ASN A 156 -27.90 2.72 25.42
C ASN A 156 -26.65 2.29 24.64
N PHE A 157 -25.83 1.39 25.18
CA PHE A 157 -24.74 0.75 24.46
C PHE A 157 -25.22 -0.55 23.82
N GLU A 158 -24.98 -0.70 22.51
CA GLU A 158 -25.20 -1.95 21.79
C GLU A 158 -23.85 -2.48 21.29
N PRO A 159 -23.18 -3.35 22.06
CA PRO A 159 -22.01 -4.09 21.59
C PRO A 159 -22.34 -5.06 20.46
N TYR A 160 -21.38 -5.26 19.56
CA TYR A 160 -21.47 -6.19 18.44
C TYR A 160 -20.10 -6.67 17.99
N THR A 161 -20.10 -7.79 17.27
CA THR A 161 -18.95 -8.29 16.53
C THR A 161 -19.29 -8.36 15.04
N LYS A 162 -18.27 -8.28 14.20
CA LYS A 162 -18.40 -8.31 12.75
C LYS A 162 -17.26 -9.09 12.13
N VAL A 163 -17.57 -9.90 11.13
CA VAL A 163 -16.58 -10.63 10.32
C VAL A 163 -16.91 -10.43 8.85
N GLY A 164 -15.89 -10.27 8.02
CA GLY A 164 -16.11 -9.92 6.63
C GLY A 164 -14.93 -10.21 5.73
N VAL A 165 -15.18 -10.01 4.45
CA VAL A 165 -14.19 -10.14 3.37
C VAL A 165 -13.85 -8.74 2.89
N ILE A 166 -12.58 -8.48 2.58
CA ILE A 166 -12.11 -7.23 1.97
C ILE A 166 -11.91 -7.49 0.48
N LEU A 167 -12.51 -6.64 -0.35
CA LEU A 167 -12.45 -6.69 -1.80
C LEU A 167 -11.84 -5.38 -2.32
N PRO A 168 -10.52 -5.34 -2.60
CA PRO A 168 -9.92 -4.15 -3.18
C PRO A 168 -10.43 -3.97 -4.62
N VAL A 169 -11.01 -2.80 -4.92
CA VAL A 169 -11.58 -2.47 -6.23
C VAL A 169 -10.61 -1.61 -7.04
N PHE A 170 -9.96 -0.67 -6.38
CA PHE A 170 -9.01 0.24 -6.97
C PHE A 170 -7.89 0.55 -5.98
N GLY A 171 -6.70 0.84 -6.46
CA GLY A 171 -5.61 1.30 -5.63
C GLY A 171 -4.32 1.44 -6.42
N ASP A 172 -3.30 1.95 -5.75
CA ASP A 172 -1.94 2.08 -6.26
C ASP A 172 -0.94 2.04 -5.11
N LEU A 173 0.27 1.57 -5.43
CA LEU A 173 1.46 1.74 -4.60
C LEU A 173 2.37 2.73 -5.31
N THR A 174 2.54 3.91 -4.72
CA THR A 174 3.53 4.89 -5.17
C THR A 174 4.85 4.62 -4.47
N ILE A 175 5.91 4.40 -5.23
CA ILE A 175 7.28 4.19 -4.76
C ILE A 175 8.10 5.41 -5.15
N LYS A 176 8.74 6.03 -4.16
CA LYS A 176 9.68 7.14 -4.35
C LYS A 176 11.08 6.68 -4.02
N SER A 177 11.98 6.78 -4.98
CA SER A 177 13.40 6.52 -4.82
C SER A 177 14.12 7.86 -4.91
N SER A 178 14.86 8.22 -3.86
CA SER A 178 15.70 9.41 -3.83
C SER A 178 17.13 9.02 -3.55
N THR A 179 18.05 9.64 -4.26
CA THR A 179 19.49 9.51 -4.05
C THR A 179 20.09 10.89 -3.87
N LYS A 180 20.99 11.02 -2.91
CA LYS A 180 21.68 12.26 -2.58
C LYS A 180 23.18 11.99 -2.51
N SER A 181 23.96 12.84 -3.14
CA SER A 181 25.41 12.74 -3.24
C SER A 181 26.05 14.05 -2.77
N THR A 182 27.01 13.95 -1.85
CA THR A 182 27.85 15.06 -1.39
C THR A 182 29.30 14.91 -1.83
N ILE A 183 29.54 14.01 -2.80
CA ILE A 183 30.87 13.77 -3.36
C ILE A 183 31.38 15.06 -4.00
N SER A 184 32.59 15.46 -3.60
CA SER A 184 33.22 16.66 -4.11
C SER A 184 33.34 16.63 -5.65
N SER A 185 33.05 17.77 -6.28
CA SER A 185 33.06 17.95 -7.75
C SER A 185 34.41 17.63 -8.39
N VAL A 186 35.50 17.73 -7.63
CA VAL A 186 36.86 17.36 -8.04
C VAL A 186 36.95 15.85 -8.38
N TYR A 187 36.15 15.02 -7.71
CA TYR A 187 36.09 13.58 -7.93
C TYR A 187 34.91 13.15 -8.81
N ALA A 188 33.94 14.04 -9.07
CA ALA A 188 32.72 13.72 -9.82
C ALA A 188 32.99 13.37 -11.30
N SER A 189 34.12 13.80 -11.87
CA SER A 189 34.55 13.47 -13.23
C SER A 189 35.19 12.09 -13.35
N ASN A 190 35.54 11.44 -12.23
CA ASN A 190 36.10 10.10 -12.25
C ASN A 190 35.00 9.07 -12.56
N PRO A 191 35.18 8.18 -13.56
CA PRO A 191 34.22 7.13 -13.90
C PRO A 191 33.85 6.21 -12.71
N ALA A 192 34.73 6.08 -11.72
CA ALA A 192 34.46 5.31 -10.51
C ALA A 192 33.35 5.91 -9.63
N PHE A 193 33.16 7.24 -9.70
CA PHE A 193 32.20 7.98 -8.87
C PHE A 193 31.02 8.55 -9.66
N SER A 194 31.05 8.51 -10.98
CA SER A 194 29.99 9.05 -11.86
C SER A 194 28.61 8.40 -11.68
N LYS A 195 28.53 7.25 -10.99
CA LYS A 195 27.27 6.58 -10.62
C LYS A 195 26.56 7.20 -9.40
N TYR A 196 27.28 7.99 -8.61
CA TYR A 196 26.75 8.61 -7.38
C TYR A 196 26.23 10.02 -7.68
N LYS A 197 25.06 10.06 -8.32
CA LYS A 197 24.38 11.31 -8.69
C LYS A 197 23.15 11.52 -7.84
N ASN A 198 22.76 12.77 -7.68
CA ASN A 198 21.45 13.12 -7.16
C ASN A 198 20.39 12.69 -8.17
N SER A 199 19.40 11.94 -7.71
CA SER A 199 18.26 11.58 -8.53
C SER A 199 17.00 11.33 -7.71
N GLU A 200 15.87 11.61 -8.34
CA GLU A 200 14.53 11.35 -7.81
C GLU A 200 13.75 10.58 -8.86
N ARG A 201 13.11 9.49 -8.44
CA ARG A 201 12.29 8.63 -9.29
C ARG A 201 10.99 8.28 -8.58
N THR A 202 9.87 8.45 -9.28
CA THR A 202 8.55 8.05 -8.80
C THR A 202 7.99 6.95 -9.70
N ASP A 203 7.86 5.74 -9.15
CA ASP A 203 7.23 4.60 -9.80
C ASP A 203 5.82 4.38 -9.21
N VAL A 204 4.82 4.16 -10.07
CA VAL A 204 3.45 3.85 -9.69
C VAL A 204 3.13 2.40 -10.06
N VAL A 205 2.90 1.57 -9.05
CA VAL A 205 2.54 0.16 -9.21
C VAL A 205 1.03 0.01 -9.10
N LYS A 206 0.40 -0.48 -10.17
CA LYS A 206 -1.00 -0.87 -10.16
C LYS A 206 -1.14 -2.26 -9.52
N PRO A 207 -2.08 -2.45 -8.60
CA PRO A 207 -2.26 -3.70 -7.90
C PRO A 207 -2.96 -4.74 -8.77
N ASN A 208 -2.66 -6.00 -8.53
CA ASN A 208 -3.50 -7.13 -8.86
C ASN A 208 -4.02 -7.69 -7.51
N PRO A 209 -5.22 -7.25 -7.10
CA PRO A 209 -5.68 -7.43 -5.74
C PRO A 209 -6.04 -8.89 -5.43
N THR A 210 -5.83 -9.28 -4.17
CA THR A 210 -6.32 -10.56 -3.64
C THR A 210 -7.44 -10.31 -2.62
N LEU A 211 -8.13 -11.38 -2.23
CA LEU A 211 -9.15 -11.33 -1.19
C LEU A 211 -8.52 -11.16 0.18
N GLY A 212 -9.13 -10.29 1.00
CA GLY A 212 -8.76 -10.08 2.38
C GLY A 212 -9.82 -10.54 3.37
N PHE A 213 -9.45 -10.59 4.63
CA PHE A 213 -10.39 -10.84 5.72
C PHE A 213 -10.30 -9.74 6.78
N MET A 214 -11.44 -9.44 7.38
CA MET A 214 -11.55 -8.56 8.53
C MET A 214 -12.37 -9.17 9.65
N ALA A 215 -12.03 -8.77 10.87
CA ALA A 215 -12.86 -8.99 12.04
C ALA A 215 -12.85 -7.72 12.89
N SER A 216 -13.99 -7.34 13.44
CA SER A 216 -14.07 -6.21 14.35
C SER A 216 -14.95 -6.48 15.55
N VAL A 217 -14.61 -5.85 16.66
CA VAL A 217 -15.45 -5.74 17.85
C VAL A 217 -15.77 -4.28 18.04
N GLY A 218 -17.04 -3.95 18.27
CA GLY A 218 -17.46 -2.58 18.41
C GLY A 218 -18.66 -2.42 19.33
N THR A 219 -19.01 -1.16 19.53
CA THR A 219 -20.23 -0.77 20.23
C THR A 219 -20.83 0.45 19.56
N SER A 220 -22.14 0.62 19.71
CA SER A 220 -22.82 1.86 19.35
C SER A 220 -23.56 2.43 20.54
N TYR A 221 -23.44 3.75 20.73
CA TYR A 221 -24.10 4.49 21.80
C TYR A 221 -25.26 5.30 21.21
N LYS A 222 -26.48 5.03 21.68
CA LYS A 222 -27.69 5.70 21.21
C LYS A 222 -27.76 7.13 21.75
N ILE A 223 -27.70 8.11 20.84
CA ILE A 223 -27.77 9.54 21.15
C ILE A 223 -29.21 10.05 21.01
N ALA A 224 -29.91 9.56 19.98
CA ALA A 224 -31.32 9.85 19.71
C ALA A 224 -32.00 8.59 19.15
N PRO A 225 -33.34 8.56 19.01
CA PRO A 225 -34.05 7.36 18.55
C PRO A 225 -33.51 6.73 17.25
N LYS A 226 -33.05 7.56 16.32
CA LYS A 226 -32.49 7.13 15.01
C LYS A 226 -30.99 7.35 14.87
N LEU A 227 -30.32 7.96 15.86
CA LEU A 227 -28.93 8.38 15.74
C LEU A 227 -28.08 7.79 16.87
N SER A 228 -26.97 7.15 16.50
CA SER A 228 -25.99 6.60 17.43
C SER A 228 -24.57 7.03 17.04
N ALA A 229 -23.68 7.19 18.01
CA ALA A 229 -22.24 7.16 17.75
C ALA A 229 -21.77 5.70 17.76
N TYR A 230 -20.69 5.37 17.06
CA TYR A 230 -20.09 4.04 17.11
C TYR A 230 -18.58 4.11 17.29
N ALA A 231 -18.04 3.07 17.91
CA ALA A 231 -16.62 2.77 17.98
C ALA A 231 -16.39 1.30 17.60
N GLU A 232 -15.44 1.03 16.71
CA GLU A 232 -15.06 -0.32 16.28
C GLU A 232 -13.54 -0.47 16.33
N ILE A 233 -13.05 -1.54 16.95
CA ILE A 233 -11.68 -2.01 16.79
C ILE A 233 -11.71 -3.08 15.72
N GLU A 234 -10.96 -2.88 14.64
CA GLU A 234 -10.92 -3.77 13.49
C GLU A 234 -9.52 -4.33 13.29
N TYR A 235 -9.41 -5.65 13.15
CA TYR A 235 -8.26 -6.33 12.56
C TYR A 235 -8.54 -6.61 11.09
N ARG A 236 -7.56 -6.32 10.24
CA ARG A 236 -7.59 -6.65 8.81
C ARG A 236 -6.29 -7.28 8.34
N ASN A 237 -6.40 -8.22 7.41
CA ASN A 237 -5.26 -8.84 6.77
C ASN A 237 -5.56 -9.19 5.32
N PHE A 238 -4.70 -8.74 4.41
CA PHE A 238 -4.70 -9.16 3.00
C PHE A 238 -3.35 -8.90 2.35
N THR A 239 -3.12 -9.53 1.21
CA THR A 239 -1.92 -9.32 0.40
C THR A 239 -2.30 -8.73 -0.95
N VAL A 240 -1.35 -8.03 -1.56
CA VAL A 240 -1.51 -7.50 -2.92
C VAL A 240 -0.22 -7.77 -3.66
N ASN A 241 -0.32 -8.12 -4.94
CA ASN A 241 0.83 -8.20 -5.81
C ASN A 241 0.74 -7.17 -6.95
N GLY A 242 1.86 -6.90 -7.61
CA GLY A 242 1.91 -5.93 -8.70
C GLY A 242 1.26 -6.50 -9.96
N LYS A 243 0.56 -5.66 -10.72
CA LYS A 243 0.11 -5.96 -12.08
C LYS A 243 1.02 -5.33 -13.12
N THR A 244 1.20 -4.02 -12.97
CA THR A 244 2.04 -3.19 -13.85
C THR A 244 2.71 -2.10 -13.03
N LYS A 245 3.88 -1.64 -13.48
CA LYS A 245 4.58 -0.46 -12.93
C LYS A 245 4.82 0.53 -14.05
N GLU A 246 4.68 1.81 -13.73
CA GLU A 246 4.97 2.93 -14.61
C GLU A 246 5.80 3.98 -13.87
N THR A 247 6.92 4.38 -14.46
CA THR A 247 7.71 5.53 -13.98
C THR A 247 7.02 6.81 -14.43
N THR A 248 6.65 7.64 -13.48
CA THR A 248 5.92 8.90 -13.73
C THR A 248 6.82 10.14 -13.59
N GLU A 249 7.95 9.97 -12.90
CA GLU A 249 8.92 11.04 -12.66
C GLU A 249 10.31 10.43 -12.64
N TYR A 250 11.26 11.06 -13.33
CA TYR A 250 12.67 10.73 -13.23
C TYR A 250 13.52 11.97 -13.46
N VAL A 251 14.19 12.43 -12.40
CA VAL A 251 15.03 13.62 -12.41
C VAL A 251 16.43 13.21 -11.97
N VAL A 252 17.45 13.64 -12.71
CA VAL A 252 18.86 13.42 -12.38
C VAL A 252 19.57 14.76 -12.42
N GLU A 253 20.23 15.14 -11.32
CA GLU A 253 20.91 16.44 -11.15
C GLU A 253 20.02 17.63 -11.57
N GLY A 254 18.74 17.59 -11.19
CA GLY A 254 17.76 18.64 -11.49
C GLY A 254 17.22 18.66 -12.93
N VAL A 255 17.67 17.74 -13.80
CA VAL A 255 17.20 17.63 -15.19
C VAL A 255 16.22 16.47 -15.30
N ASN A 256 15.05 16.70 -15.91
CA ASN A 256 14.10 15.64 -16.21
C ASN A 256 14.68 14.70 -17.27
N GLN A 257 14.79 13.41 -16.91
CA GLN A 257 15.32 12.34 -17.74
C GLN A 257 14.24 11.31 -18.11
N LEU A 258 12.97 11.55 -17.76
CA LEU A 258 11.88 10.60 -18.00
C LEU A 258 11.74 10.25 -19.49
N SER A 259 11.87 11.24 -20.38
CA SER A 259 11.80 11.05 -21.84
C SER A 259 12.99 10.28 -22.41
N ASN A 260 14.08 10.16 -21.65
CA ASN A 260 15.29 9.46 -22.08
C ASN A 260 15.27 7.98 -21.68
N LEU A 261 14.32 7.57 -20.84
CA LEU A 261 14.08 6.17 -20.56
C LEU A 261 13.44 5.49 -21.77
N SER A 262 13.94 4.32 -22.11
CA SER A 262 13.21 3.42 -23.02
C SER A 262 11.86 3.02 -22.42
N TYR A 263 10.97 2.50 -23.26
CA TYR A 263 9.67 2.03 -22.79
C TYR A 263 9.83 0.88 -21.78
N SER A 264 10.82 0.00 -21.99
CA SER A 264 11.14 -1.10 -21.07
C SER A 264 11.69 -0.66 -19.70
N GLU A 265 12.31 0.52 -19.61
CA GLU A 265 12.85 1.06 -18.35
C GLU A 265 11.81 1.84 -17.53
N SER A 266 10.80 2.37 -18.22
CA SER A 266 9.69 3.13 -17.64
C SER A 266 8.45 2.27 -17.39
N HIS A 267 8.27 1.15 -18.08
CA HIS A 267 7.09 0.29 -17.98
C HIS A 267 7.48 -1.14 -17.66
N THR A 268 6.77 -1.75 -16.72
CA THR A 268 6.97 -3.16 -16.35
C THR A 268 5.64 -3.88 -16.21
N ASN A 269 5.59 -5.10 -16.74
CA ASN A 269 4.53 -6.07 -16.45
C ASN A 269 5.03 -7.02 -15.36
N TYR A 270 4.20 -7.24 -14.36
CA TYR A 270 4.49 -8.21 -13.31
C TYR A 270 3.84 -9.55 -13.66
N ILE A 271 4.66 -10.60 -13.74
CA ILE A 271 4.23 -11.96 -14.10
C ILE A 271 4.66 -12.98 -13.04
N SER A 272 4.01 -14.13 -13.01
CA SER A 272 4.29 -15.18 -12.02
C SER A 272 5.53 -16.02 -12.35
N GLN A 273 5.98 -16.01 -13.61
CA GLN A 273 7.12 -16.79 -14.07
C GLN A 273 7.81 -16.10 -15.23
N LEU A 274 9.13 -15.95 -15.14
CA LEU A 274 9.97 -15.56 -16.27
C LEU A 274 10.39 -16.81 -17.06
N ASN A 275 10.36 -16.72 -18.39
CA ASN A 275 10.79 -17.79 -19.28
C ASN A 275 11.44 -17.20 -20.56
N ALA A 276 11.81 -18.07 -21.50
CA ALA A 276 12.50 -17.67 -22.74
C ALA A 276 11.66 -16.76 -23.67
N SER A 277 10.35 -16.61 -23.42
CA SER A 277 9.47 -15.70 -24.18
C SER A 277 9.21 -14.36 -23.47
N SER A 278 9.59 -14.24 -22.20
CA SER A 278 9.44 -13.01 -21.42
C SER A 278 10.33 -11.89 -21.97
N ASN A 279 9.86 -10.64 -21.91
CA ASN A 279 10.66 -9.47 -22.27
C ASN A 279 11.61 -9.08 -21.13
N ASN A 280 12.59 -9.94 -20.86
CA ASN A 280 13.53 -9.79 -19.74
C ASN A 280 14.93 -10.25 -20.17
N VAL A 281 15.95 -9.44 -19.86
CA VAL A 281 17.34 -9.69 -20.27
C VAL A 281 17.94 -10.95 -19.62
N GLU A 282 17.50 -11.33 -18.42
CA GLU A 282 18.02 -12.49 -17.69
C GLU A 282 17.56 -13.81 -18.31
N THR A 283 16.30 -13.89 -18.76
CA THR A 283 15.72 -15.13 -19.31
C THR A 283 15.61 -15.16 -20.83
N ASN A 284 15.68 -14.01 -21.50
CA ASN A 284 15.60 -13.86 -22.95
C ASN A 284 16.54 -12.73 -23.45
N PRO A 285 17.87 -12.91 -23.32
CA PRO A 285 18.83 -11.84 -23.65
C PRO A 285 18.82 -11.45 -25.14
N THR A 286 18.57 -12.39 -26.04
CA THR A 286 18.59 -12.16 -27.50
C THR A 286 17.27 -11.65 -28.06
N GLY A 287 16.16 -11.85 -27.34
CA GLY A 287 14.81 -11.40 -27.73
C GLY A 287 14.28 -10.22 -26.90
N PHE A 288 15.13 -9.59 -26.08
CA PHE A 288 14.76 -8.40 -25.32
C PHE A 288 14.48 -7.21 -26.24
N ASP A 289 13.37 -6.54 -26.00
CA ASP A 289 12.87 -5.42 -26.79
C ASP A 289 12.61 -4.21 -25.90
N SER A 290 13.42 -3.18 -26.09
CA SER A 290 13.37 -1.93 -25.32
C SER A 290 12.11 -1.09 -25.58
N SER A 291 11.35 -1.38 -26.65
CA SER A 291 10.10 -0.69 -27.02
C SER A 291 8.85 -1.29 -26.37
N ARG A 292 8.99 -2.42 -25.66
CA ARG A 292 7.90 -3.10 -24.94
C ARG A 292 8.12 -3.05 -23.42
N PRO A 293 7.07 -3.19 -22.59
CA PRO A 293 7.26 -3.24 -21.14
C PRO A 293 8.20 -4.38 -20.78
N LYS A 294 9.07 -4.16 -19.79
CA LYS A 294 9.90 -5.23 -19.23
C LYS A 294 9.02 -6.20 -18.44
N ASP A 295 9.28 -7.49 -18.54
CA ASP A 295 8.64 -8.47 -17.67
C ASP A 295 9.48 -8.67 -16.40
N GLU A 296 8.87 -8.57 -15.23
CA GLU A 296 9.50 -8.83 -13.92
C GLU A 296 8.63 -9.77 -13.08
N LEU A 297 9.25 -10.51 -12.16
CA LEU A 297 8.50 -11.35 -11.23
C LEU A 297 7.65 -10.50 -10.29
N SER A 298 6.37 -10.88 -10.17
CA SER A 298 5.45 -10.26 -9.23
C SER A 298 5.81 -10.66 -7.80
N SER A 299 5.89 -9.68 -6.90
CA SER A 299 6.07 -9.90 -5.46
C SER A 299 4.82 -9.49 -4.67
N TYR A 300 4.59 -10.15 -3.55
CA TYR A 300 3.49 -9.83 -2.64
C TYR A 300 3.93 -8.82 -1.58
N VAL A 301 3.04 -7.89 -1.27
CA VAL A 301 3.15 -7.00 -0.11
C VAL A 301 1.97 -7.24 0.83
N GLY A 302 2.29 -7.34 2.13
CA GLY A 302 1.29 -7.50 3.18
C GLY A 302 0.64 -6.18 3.58
N ILE A 303 -0.68 -6.20 3.73
CA ILE A 303 -1.47 -5.09 4.26
C ILE A 303 -2.21 -5.62 5.49
N SER A 304 -1.59 -5.45 6.65
CA SER A 304 -2.09 -5.95 7.93
C SER A 304 -2.06 -4.88 8.99
N GLY A 305 -3.19 -4.67 9.67
CA GLY A 305 -3.29 -3.64 10.70
C GLY A 305 -4.45 -3.84 11.66
N ILE A 306 -4.34 -3.21 12.83
CA ILE A 306 -5.42 -3.02 13.80
C ILE A 306 -5.77 -1.55 13.81
N GLY A 307 -7.04 -1.22 13.69
CA GLY A 307 -7.49 0.16 13.64
C GLY A 307 -8.67 0.43 14.56
N LEU A 308 -8.70 1.67 15.06
CA LEU A 308 -9.87 2.22 15.74
C LEU A 308 -10.68 3.01 14.73
N SER A 309 -11.97 2.71 14.63
CA SER A 309 -12.94 3.42 13.81
C SER A 309 -13.94 4.13 14.70
N LEU A 310 -14.21 5.40 14.40
CA LEU A 310 -15.20 6.22 15.10
C LEU A 310 -16.13 6.88 14.09
N GLY A 311 -17.40 7.03 14.44
CA GLY A 311 -18.34 7.70 13.56
C GLY A 311 -19.78 7.70 14.05
N MET A 312 -20.69 7.94 13.12
CA MET A 312 -22.12 8.04 13.36
C MET A 312 -22.86 6.92 12.63
N ARG A 313 -23.93 6.43 13.23
CA ARG A 313 -24.88 5.46 12.69
C ARG A 313 -26.27 6.07 12.69
N TYR A 314 -26.93 6.05 11.54
CA TYR A 314 -28.32 6.45 11.37
C TYR A 314 -29.19 5.24 11.02
N ASN A 315 -30.24 4.98 11.81
CA ASN A 315 -31.20 3.90 11.58
C ASN A 315 -32.47 4.50 10.94
N PHE A 316 -32.95 3.89 9.85
CA PHE A 316 -34.11 4.38 9.09
C PHE A 316 -35.44 3.99 9.75
#